data_AF-A0A2E7MBJ2-F1
#
_entry.id   AF-A0A2E7MBJ2-F1
#
_cell.length_a   1.000
_cell.length_b   1.000
_cell.length_c   1.000
_cell.angle_alpha   90.00
_cell.angle_beta   90.00
_cell.angle_gamma   90.00
#
_symmetry.space_group_name_H-M   'P 1'
#
loop_
_entity.id
_entity.type
_entity.pdbx_description
1 polymer ?
#
loop_
_entity_poly.entity_id
_entity_poly.type
_entity_poly.pdbx_seq_one_letter_code
_entity_poly.pdbx_strand_id
1 'polypeptide(L)'
;MTKSRLAPLVLLALLATSCEAPPESETKPELPPGVSLLVKGLDLQSLLSQLQKFEGSPLAQLAEEARSRTRHCKGKVTGWSASLELSEVMASLQCEEASSHDPKHLDTIRSLQGTSSLILTTEIKELGHGILTSDIGPSGSIHGTLSVPLPEPDSAWSILIPSPQPPGPPALDSSAALLYGRFRSDGGLRPGAFVQSGSQGDRLMGLRSELFSGLLFDGTWEFAFYPPGPGELLLPWAVAVGVRSRKAAVAGVEGWIEDLAQRWPLTRSLRQGDGVDGVCLRDLNVLPDLAPCYHASETALIFASNDRALDLTADPDRAPHRSLDASTPTGFITRFDRFPPADESLRKSRDAERDSVPTTYPYSRLEIQPTREARRLVFNLEAVATERRGEMAP
;
A
#
# COMPACT_ATOMS: atom_id res chain seq x y z
N MET A 1 -22.83 7.86 -4.38
CA MET A 1 -21.77 8.74 -4.92
C MET A 1 -20.47 8.47 -4.17
N THR A 2 -19.71 7.47 -4.60
CA THR A 2 -18.38 7.16 -4.07
C THR A 2 -17.42 7.26 -5.25
N LYS A 3 -17.05 8.50 -5.59
CA LYS A 3 -15.99 8.78 -6.57
C LYS A 3 -14.72 8.08 -6.11
N SER A 4 -14.13 7.28 -6.99
CA SER A 4 -12.95 6.45 -6.76
C SER A 4 -11.86 7.21 -5.98
N ARG A 5 -11.58 6.79 -4.74
CA ARG A 5 -10.67 7.45 -3.80
C ARG A 5 -9.26 6.82 -3.76
N LEU A 6 -8.97 5.85 -4.63
CA LEU A 6 -7.89 4.90 -4.37
C LEU A 6 -6.47 5.39 -4.69
N ALA A 7 -6.26 6.26 -5.68
CA ALA A 7 -4.91 6.57 -6.17
C ALA A 7 -4.13 7.65 -5.39
N PRO A 8 -4.73 8.77 -4.95
CA PRO A 8 -3.98 9.79 -4.21
C PRO A 8 -3.87 9.52 -2.71
N LEU A 9 -4.67 8.58 -2.21
CA LEU A 9 -4.61 8.15 -0.83
C LEU A 9 -3.36 7.34 -0.56
N VAL A 10 -2.81 6.51 -1.45
CA VAL A 10 -1.70 5.59 -1.06
C VAL A 10 -0.44 6.28 -0.50
N LEU A 11 -0.06 7.47 -0.98
CA LEU A 11 1.13 8.17 -0.47
C LEU A 11 0.90 8.86 0.90
N LEU A 12 -0.35 9.13 1.27
CA LEU A 12 -0.77 9.80 2.52
C LEU A 12 -1.56 8.89 3.47
N ALA A 13 -2.16 7.82 2.97
CA ALA A 13 -2.91 6.77 3.66
C ALA A 13 -1.98 5.80 4.37
N LEU A 14 -0.74 5.66 3.87
CA LEU A 14 0.33 5.03 4.65
C LEU A 14 0.65 5.81 5.94
N LEU A 15 0.14 7.03 6.09
CA LEU A 15 0.26 7.83 7.31
C LEU A 15 -1.07 8.02 8.06
N ALA A 16 -2.22 7.54 7.55
CA ALA A 16 -3.54 7.98 8.04
C ALA A 16 -4.47 6.87 8.58
N THR A 17 -3.98 5.70 9.02
CA THR A 17 -4.85 4.70 9.65
C THR A 17 -4.53 4.42 11.11
N SER A 18 -5.53 4.72 11.95
CA SER A 18 -5.86 4.21 13.29
C SER A 18 -5.51 5.11 14.51
N CYS A 19 -6.55 5.51 15.24
CA CYS A 19 -6.52 6.32 16.47
C CYS A 19 -6.62 5.45 17.74
N GLU A 20 -6.23 6.10 18.84
CA GLU A 20 -6.25 5.76 20.28
C GLU A 20 -4.90 5.37 20.88
N ALA A 21 -4.49 6.21 21.84
CA ALA A 21 -3.17 6.36 22.43
C ALA A 21 -2.89 5.32 23.53
N PRO A 22 -1.62 4.84 23.62
CA PRO A 22 -0.90 4.89 24.90
C PRO A 22 0.64 5.06 24.71
N PRO A 23 1.47 4.90 25.76
CA PRO A 23 2.01 5.97 26.58
C PRO A 23 3.49 6.29 26.29
N GLU A 24 3.91 7.44 26.84
CA GLU A 24 5.26 7.99 26.85
C GLU A 24 6.29 7.02 27.50
N SER A 25 7.44 6.81 26.85
CA SER A 25 8.71 7.33 27.37
C SER A 25 9.89 6.99 26.44
N GLU A 26 10.72 8.00 26.24
CA GLU A 26 12.19 8.02 26.19
C GLU A 26 12.53 9.30 25.43
N THR A 27 13.37 10.14 26.03
CA THR A 27 13.77 11.49 25.58
C THR A 27 13.99 11.58 24.08
N LYS A 28 12.90 11.84 23.37
CA LYS A 28 12.82 12.14 21.95
C LYS A 28 12.82 13.66 21.82
N PRO A 29 13.25 14.22 20.69
CA PRO A 29 12.91 15.60 20.36
C PRO A 29 11.40 15.76 20.60
N GLU A 30 11.00 16.74 21.42
CA GLU A 30 9.60 17.09 21.66
C GLU A 30 9.00 17.45 20.29
N LEU A 31 8.33 16.49 19.67
CA LEU A 31 7.54 16.70 18.46
C LEU A 31 6.09 16.78 18.94
N PRO A 32 5.32 17.77 18.46
CA PRO A 32 3.94 17.91 18.89
C PRO A 32 3.13 16.73 18.35
N PRO A 33 2.05 16.32 19.04
CA PRO A 33 1.10 15.37 18.48
C PRO A 33 0.51 15.92 17.17
N GLY A 34 0.14 15.01 16.27
CA GLY A 34 -0.40 15.33 14.93
C GLY A 34 0.66 15.32 13.82
N VAL A 35 0.42 16.09 12.76
CA VAL A 35 1.29 16.25 11.59
C VAL A 35 1.93 17.62 11.60
N SER A 36 3.25 17.66 11.44
CA SER A 36 3.97 18.87 11.08
C SER A 36 4.65 18.71 9.74
N LEU A 37 4.62 19.75 8.91
CA LEU A 37 5.20 19.76 7.58
C LEU A 37 6.02 21.03 7.38
N LEU A 38 7.19 20.88 6.79
CA LEU A 38 8.03 21.97 6.30
C LEU A 38 8.53 21.62 4.90
N VAL A 39 8.27 22.51 3.94
CA VAL A 39 8.58 22.28 2.52
C VAL A 39 9.13 23.54 1.87
N LYS A 40 10.06 23.40 0.93
CA LYS A 40 10.52 24.53 0.11
C LYS A 40 9.35 24.98 -0.79
N GLY A 41 9.12 26.29 -0.86
CA GLY A 41 7.94 26.86 -1.51
C GLY A 41 7.81 26.47 -2.98
N LEU A 42 8.91 26.56 -3.75
CA LEU A 42 8.93 26.17 -5.17
C LEU A 42 8.61 24.68 -5.37
N ASP A 43 9.17 23.83 -4.53
CA ASP A 43 8.98 22.38 -4.60
C ASP A 43 7.55 21.99 -4.25
N LEU A 44 6.94 22.66 -3.28
CA LEU A 44 5.51 22.53 -3.00
C LEU A 44 4.67 22.93 -4.21
N GLN A 45 4.99 24.03 -4.91
CA GLN A 45 4.23 24.42 -6.10
C GLN A 45 4.31 23.35 -7.20
N SER A 46 5.48 22.74 -7.40
CA SER A 46 5.66 21.62 -8.34
C SER A 46 4.80 20.42 -7.95
N LEU A 47 4.81 20.04 -6.67
CA LEU A 47 3.99 18.95 -6.14
C LEU A 47 2.49 19.23 -6.31
N LEU A 48 2.00 20.38 -5.85
CA LEU A 48 0.58 20.76 -5.95
C LEU A 48 0.11 20.80 -7.41
N SER A 49 0.96 21.26 -8.33
CA SER A 49 0.66 21.25 -9.77
C SER A 49 0.50 19.84 -10.34
N GLN A 50 1.22 18.84 -9.82
CA GLN A 50 1.00 17.44 -10.19
C GLN A 50 -0.31 16.91 -9.61
N LEU A 51 -0.58 17.18 -8.33
CA LEU A 51 -1.79 16.71 -7.66
C LEU A 51 -3.08 17.30 -8.27
N GLN A 52 -3.02 18.52 -8.80
CA GLN A 52 -4.14 19.13 -9.55
C GLN A 52 -4.52 18.36 -10.82
N LYS A 53 -3.62 17.55 -11.39
CA LYS A 53 -3.90 16.74 -12.60
C LYS A 53 -4.86 15.58 -12.34
N PHE A 54 -5.14 15.23 -11.08
CA PHE A 54 -6.19 14.28 -10.73
C PHE A 54 -7.58 14.92 -10.88
N GLU A 55 -7.91 15.40 -12.08
CA GLU A 55 -9.12 16.18 -12.38
C GLU A 55 -10.40 15.47 -11.89
N GLY A 56 -11.32 16.23 -11.30
CA GLY A 56 -12.58 15.72 -10.76
C GLY A 56 -12.47 14.97 -9.43
N SER A 57 -11.26 14.80 -8.87
CA SER A 57 -11.04 14.21 -7.55
C SER A 57 -11.04 15.25 -6.42
N PRO A 58 -11.38 14.86 -5.18
CA PRO A 58 -11.20 15.71 -4.00
C PRO A 58 -9.75 16.17 -3.79
N LEU A 59 -8.76 15.36 -4.20
CA LEU A 59 -7.35 15.73 -4.08
C LEU A 59 -7.03 16.95 -4.95
N ALA A 60 -7.49 16.98 -6.21
CA ALA A 60 -7.20 18.10 -7.10
C ALA A 60 -7.76 19.41 -6.56
N GLN A 61 -8.96 19.37 -5.96
CA GLN A 61 -9.55 20.52 -5.29
C GLN A 61 -8.71 20.98 -4.09
N LEU A 62 -8.33 20.05 -3.19
CA LEU A 62 -7.48 20.38 -2.04
C LEU A 62 -6.12 20.95 -2.49
N ALA A 63 -5.55 20.42 -3.57
CA ALA A 63 -4.30 20.90 -4.13
C ALA A 63 -4.43 22.32 -4.71
N GLU A 64 -5.54 22.62 -5.38
CA GLU A 64 -5.84 23.96 -5.88
C GLU A 64 -5.99 24.98 -4.76
N GLU A 65 -6.77 24.64 -3.73
CA GLU A 65 -6.98 25.48 -2.57
C GLU A 65 -5.64 25.76 -1.85
N ALA A 66 -4.84 24.73 -1.60
CA ALA A 66 -3.50 24.87 -1.00
C ALA A 66 -2.56 25.72 -1.87
N ARG A 67 -2.61 25.54 -3.18
CA ARG A 67 -1.78 26.31 -4.13
C ARG A 67 -2.16 27.78 -4.08
N SER A 68 -3.45 28.09 -4.05
CA SER A 68 -3.93 29.47 -4.00
C SER A 68 -3.42 30.23 -2.76
N ARG A 69 -3.35 29.56 -1.61
CA ARG A 69 -2.83 30.11 -0.34
C ARG A 69 -1.30 30.29 -0.35
N THR A 70 -0.59 29.32 -0.93
CA THR A 70 0.87 29.23 -0.83
C THR A 70 1.63 29.80 -2.03
N ARG A 71 0.93 30.24 -3.10
CA ARG A 71 1.54 30.72 -4.35
C ARG A 71 2.56 31.85 -4.18
N HIS A 72 2.43 32.64 -3.11
CA HIS A 72 3.30 33.79 -2.84
C HIS A 72 4.49 33.45 -1.93
N CYS A 73 4.55 32.22 -1.40
CA CYS A 73 5.60 31.80 -0.48
C CYS A 73 6.92 31.54 -1.23
N LYS A 74 7.81 32.53 -1.26
CA LYS A 74 9.11 32.43 -1.94
C LYS A 74 10.13 31.55 -1.20
N GLY A 75 10.01 31.47 0.13
CA GLY A 75 10.92 30.73 1.00
C GLY A 75 10.42 29.32 1.28
N LYS A 76 10.08 29.04 2.53
CA LYS A 76 9.46 27.77 2.93
C LYS A 76 7.99 27.95 3.24
N VAL A 77 7.27 26.83 3.22
CA VAL A 77 5.89 26.69 3.65
C VAL A 77 5.88 25.73 4.83
N THR A 78 5.16 26.10 5.87
CA THR A 78 4.93 25.27 7.05
C THR A 78 3.46 24.89 7.14
N GLY A 79 3.18 23.78 7.78
CA GLY A 79 1.83 23.40 8.17
C GLY A 79 1.89 22.59 9.45
N TRP A 80 0.89 22.77 10.32
CA TRP A 80 0.66 21.92 11.46
C TRP A 80 -0.82 21.61 11.57
N SER A 81 -1.13 20.36 11.87
CA SER A 81 -2.49 19.88 12.10
C SER A 81 -2.46 18.85 13.22
N ALA A 82 -3.37 18.97 14.19
CA ALA A 82 -3.58 17.91 15.18
C ALA A 82 -4.16 16.64 14.54
N SER A 83 -4.83 16.78 13.39
CA SER A 83 -5.42 15.69 12.62
C SER A 83 -4.51 15.22 11.49
N LEU A 84 -4.57 13.91 11.20
CA LEU A 84 -3.94 13.28 10.03
C LEU A 84 -4.80 13.45 8.76
N GLU A 85 -5.97 14.08 8.85
CA GLU A 85 -6.83 14.32 7.70
C GLU A 85 -6.17 15.23 6.67
N LEU A 86 -6.07 14.74 5.43
CA LEU A 86 -5.40 15.45 4.35
C LEU A 86 -5.98 16.85 4.11
N SER A 87 -7.29 17.02 4.24
CA SER A 87 -7.95 18.33 4.11
C SER A 87 -7.44 19.32 5.16
N GLU A 88 -7.29 18.90 6.41
CA GLU A 88 -6.80 19.74 7.49
C GLU A 88 -5.30 20.05 7.33
N VAL A 89 -4.50 19.05 6.97
CA VAL A 89 -3.07 19.22 6.70
C VAL A 89 -2.85 20.19 5.54
N MET A 90 -3.63 20.08 4.45
CA MET A 90 -3.52 20.99 3.31
C MET A 90 -4.03 22.39 3.64
N ALA A 91 -5.07 22.50 4.47
CA ALA A 91 -5.62 23.76 4.95
C ALA A 91 -4.64 24.54 5.83
N SER A 92 -3.80 23.85 6.61
CA SER A 92 -2.84 24.48 7.52
C SER A 92 -1.58 25.04 6.86
N LEU A 93 -1.38 24.78 5.55
CA LEU A 93 -0.22 25.26 4.82
C LEU A 93 -0.19 26.79 4.70
N GLN A 94 0.88 27.38 5.20
CA GLN A 94 1.11 28.83 5.22
C GLN A 94 2.58 29.18 4.96
N CYS A 95 2.84 30.40 4.49
CA CYS A 95 4.23 30.85 4.32
C CYS A 95 4.94 30.90 5.67
N GLU A 96 6.19 30.43 5.71
CA GLU A 96 7.07 30.62 6.86
C GLU A 96 7.50 32.09 6.92
N GLU A 97 6.60 32.98 7.35
CA GLU A 97 6.98 34.34 7.72
C GLU A 97 7.67 34.33 9.08
N ALA A 98 8.64 35.23 9.26
CA ALA A 98 9.64 35.22 10.33
C ALA A 98 9.10 35.43 11.78
N SER A 99 7.80 35.24 12.04
CA SER A 99 7.16 35.64 13.29
C SER A 99 5.86 34.90 13.64
N SER A 100 5.82 33.56 13.61
CA SER A 100 4.66 32.81 14.14
C SER A 100 5.02 31.85 15.29
N HIS A 101 4.87 32.38 16.51
CA HIS A 101 4.22 31.83 17.72
C HIS A 101 4.52 30.43 18.28
N ASP A 102 5.36 29.59 17.67
CA ASP A 102 5.96 28.45 18.39
C ASP A 102 7.35 28.06 17.85
N PRO A 103 8.41 28.80 18.23
CA PRO A 103 9.73 28.66 17.62
C PRO A 103 10.38 27.30 17.87
N LYS A 104 10.10 26.64 19.01
CA LYS A 104 10.85 25.45 19.44
C LYS A 104 10.58 24.21 18.57
N HIS A 105 9.32 23.95 18.21
CA HIS A 105 8.96 22.81 17.39
C HIS A 105 9.44 22.98 15.93
N LEU A 106 9.33 24.20 15.39
CA LEU A 106 9.83 24.52 14.06
C LEU A 106 11.35 24.42 13.97
N ASP A 107 12.09 24.81 15.00
CA ASP A 107 13.55 24.68 15.03
C ASP A 107 13.99 23.21 14.99
N THR A 108 13.29 22.34 15.72
CA THR A 108 13.48 20.87 15.63
C THR A 108 13.24 20.37 14.21
N ILE A 109 12.10 20.71 13.60
CA ILE A 109 11.76 20.26 12.23
C ILE A 109 12.75 20.79 11.19
N ARG A 110 13.20 22.05 11.33
CA ARG A 110 14.24 22.64 10.47
C ARG A 110 15.57 21.90 10.58
N SER A 111 15.97 21.53 11.79
CA SER A 111 17.20 20.77 12.01
C SER A 111 17.15 19.38 11.37
N LEU A 112 15.97 18.74 11.40
CA LEU A 112 15.74 17.43 10.80
C LEU A 112 15.62 17.50 9.27
N GLN A 113 15.15 18.62 8.70
CA GLN A 113 14.99 18.78 7.25
C GLN A 113 16.32 18.62 6.50
N GLY A 114 17.41 19.15 7.06
CA GLY A 114 18.71 19.17 6.42
C GLY A 114 18.65 19.82 5.03
N THR A 115 19.10 19.11 4.00
CA THR A 115 19.07 19.56 2.60
C THR A 115 17.76 19.22 1.87
N SER A 116 16.92 18.38 2.47
CA SER A 116 15.71 17.83 1.86
C SER A 116 14.72 18.91 1.47
N SER A 117 13.96 18.65 0.42
CA SER A 117 12.94 19.58 -0.09
C SER A 117 11.69 19.63 0.79
N LEU A 118 11.32 18.50 1.36
CA LEU A 118 10.18 18.28 2.24
C LEU A 118 10.63 17.52 3.49
N ILE A 119 10.10 17.92 4.64
CA ILE A 119 10.03 17.09 5.84
C ILE A 119 8.59 17.05 6.35
N LEU A 120 8.13 15.86 6.73
CA LEU A 120 6.88 15.63 7.42
C LEU A 120 7.17 14.79 8.65
N THR A 121 6.69 15.24 9.81
CA THR A 121 6.70 14.44 11.04
C THR A 121 5.28 14.12 11.43
N THR A 122 5.01 12.88 11.79
CA THR A 122 3.69 12.46 12.26
C THR A 122 3.82 11.41 13.33
N GLU A 123 2.84 11.34 14.21
CA GLU A 123 2.65 10.16 15.06
C GLU A 123 1.95 9.06 14.27
N ILE A 124 2.46 7.83 14.34
CA ILE A 124 1.86 6.63 13.75
C ILE A 124 1.54 5.69 14.90
N LYS A 125 0.27 5.31 15.03
CA LYS A 125 -0.17 4.42 16.10
C LYS A 125 0.64 3.12 16.10
N GLU A 126 0.98 2.63 17.29
CA GLU A 126 1.79 1.42 17.55
C GLU A 126 3.25 1.46 17.03
N LEU A 127 3.59 2.42 16.16
CA LEU A 127 4.95 2.61 15.64
C LEU A 127 5.66 3.83 16.25
N GLY A 128 4.91 4.78 16.82
CA GLY A 128 5.43 6.04 17.33
C GLY A 128 5.70 7.07 16.24
N HIS A 129 6.59 8.03 16.49
CA HIS A 129 6.85 9.13 15.55
C HIS A 129 7.58 8.68 14.28
N GLY A 130 6.90 8.86 13.14
CA GLY A 130 7.46 8.77 11.80
C GLY A 130 8.03 10.10 11.33
N ILE A 131 9.18 10.03 10.65
CA ILE A 131 9.83 11.17 10.01
C ILE A 131 9.99 10.83 8.52
N LEU A 132 9.29 11.56 7.66
CA LEU A 132 9.43 11.51 6.22
C LEU A 132 10.32 12.68 5.78
N THR A 133 11.44 12.39 5.14
CA THR A 133 12.23 13.37 4.39
C THR A 133 12.13 13.06 2.90
N SER A 134 12.05 14.09 2.06
CA SER A 134 11.93 13.87 0.63
C SER A 134 12.49 15.02 -0.21
N ASP A 135 13.02 14.67 -1.37
CA ASP A 135 13.33 15.58 -2.46
C ASP A 135 12.26 15.50 -3.54
N ILE A 136 11.86 16.68 -4.01
CA ILE A 136 10.84 16.86 -5.04
C ILE A 136 11.54 17.39 -6.28
N GLY A 137 11.46 16.62 -7.37
CA GLY A 137 12.04 17.01 -8.64
C GLY A 137 11.23 18.12 -9.34
N PRO A 138 11.79 18.79 -10.35
CA PRO A 138 11.08 19.80 -11.14
C PRO A 138 9.81 19.28 -11.83
N SER A 139 9.78 17.99 -12.18
CA SER A 139 8.62 17.30 -12.72
C SER A 139 7.58 16.92 -11.66
N GLY A 140 7.86 17.17 -10.38
CA GLY A 140 7.09 16.71 -9.23
C GLY A 140 7.28 15.24 -8.89
N SER A 141 8.32 14.58 -9.43
CA SER A 141 8.79 13.29 -8.94
C SER A 141 9.22 13.40 -7.48
N ILE A 142 9.04 12.34 -6.72
CA ILE A 142 9.29 12.32 -5.27
C ILE A 142 10.28 11.20 -4.99
N HIS A 143 11.40 11.53 -4.35
CA HIS A 143 12.31 10.57 -3.76
C HIS A 143 12.37 10.84 -2.27
N GLY A 144 12.14 9.86 -1.43
CA GLY A 144 12.07 10.10 0.00
C GLY A 144 12.29 8.88 0.86
N THR A 145 12.37 9.14 2.14
CA THR A 145 12.62 8.15 3.17
C THR A 145 11.68 8.42 4.34
N LEU A 146 10.79 7.47 4.63
CA LEU A 146 9.99 7.45 5.86
C LEU A 146 10.70 6.57 6.88
N SER A 147 11.05 7.13 8.02
CA SER A 147 11.72 6.41 9.09
C SER A 147 10.85 6.36 10.33
N VAL A 148 10.54 5.14 10.79
CA VAL A 148 9.74 4.88 12.00
C VAL A 148 10.55 4.03 12.98
N PRO A 149 10.27 4.09 14.30
CA PRO A 149 10.79 3.13 15.26
C PRO A 149 10.51 1.69 14.80
N LEU A 150 11.43 0.77 15.11
CA LEU A 150 11.23 -0.64 14.80
C LEU A 150 10.01 -1.15 15.60
N PRO A 151 9.03 -1.79 14.94
CA PRO A 151 7.87 -2.33 15.64
C PRO A 151 8.29 -3.39 16.66
N GLU A 152 7.48 -3.55 17.71
CA GLU A 152 7.63 -4.68 18.63
C GLU A 152 7.42 -6.01 17.87
N PRO A 153 8.14 -7.09 18.22
CA PRO A 153 8.05 -8.38 17.53
C PRO A 153 6.65 -8.99 17.49
N ASP A 154 5.80 -8.67 18.47
CA ASP A 154 4.45 -9.21 18.60
C ASP A 154 3.38 -8.30 17.98
N SER A 155 3.76 -7.14 17.44
CA SER A 155 2.84 -6.23 16.76
C SER A 155 2.44 -6.74 15.37
N ALA A 156 1.26 -6.36 14.88
CA ALA A 156 0.83 -6.64 13.51
C ALA A 156 1.78 -6.03 12.46
N TRP A 157 2.47 -4.94 12.81
CA TRP A 157 3.45 -4.26 11.97
C TRP A 157 4.78 -5.02 11.81
N SER A 158 5.04 -6.04 12.63
CA SER A 158 6.23 -6.90 12.50
C SER A 158 6.31 -7.59 11.13
N ILE A 159 5.18 -7.77 10.44
CA ILE A 159 5.11 -8.32 9.08
C ILE A 159 5.85 -7.47 8.03
N LEU A 160 6.01 -6.16 8.30
CA LEU A 160 6.72 -5.23 7.43
C LEU A 160 8.23 -5.19 7.70
N ILE A 161 8.71 -5.84 8.77
CA ILE A 161 10.15 -5.90 9.09
C ILE A 161 10.80 -6.88 8.10
N PRO A 162 11.66 -6.39 7.19
CA PRO A 162 12.28 -7.26 6.20
C PRO A 162 13.23 -8.24 6.87
N SER A 163 13.14 -9.50 6.47
CA SER A 163 14.09 -10.56 6.84
C SER A 163 15.44 -10.31 6.17
N PRO A 164 16.57 -10.69 6.80
CA PRO A 164 17.86 -10.73 6.12
C PRO A 164 17.94 -11.80 5.02
N GLN A 165 16.99 -12.75 5.00
CA GLN A 165 16.90 -13.75 3.93
C GLN A 165 16.13 -13.19 2.73
N PRO A 166 16.49 -13.57 1.49
CA PRO A 166 15.71 -13.18 0.32
C PRO A 166 14.33 -13.86 0.33
N PRO A 167 13.27 -13.23 -0.22
CA PRO A 167 11.98 -13.88 -0.44
C PRO A 167 12.14 -15.17 -1.27
N GLY A 168 11.27 -16.15 -1.03
CA GLY A 168 11.09 -17.30 -1.93
C GLY A 168 10.64 -16.86 -3.33
N PRO A 169 10.68 -17.72 -4.36
CA PRO A 169 10.36 -17.36 -5.75
C PRO A 169 9.02 -16.64 -5.89
N PRO A 170 8.90 -15.67 -6.82
CA PRO A 170 7.64 -14.96 -7.04
C PRO A 170 6.52 -15.92 -7.44
N ALA A 171 5.38 -15.82 -6.77
CA ALA A 171 4.21 -16.64 -7.05
C ALA A 171 3.12 -15.89 -7.83
N LEU A 172 3.15 -14.55 -7.85
CA LEU A 172 2.18 -13.73 -8.56
C LEU A 172 2.86 -12.90 -9.67
N ASP A 173 2.15 -12.66 -10.77
CA ASP A 173 2.64 -11.81 -11.86
C ASP A 173 2.53 -10.31 -11.53
N SER A 174 3.64 -9.72 -11.06
CA SER A 174 3.75 -8.28 -10.84
C SER A 174 3.63 -7.45 -12.13
N SER A 175 3.91 -8.03 -13.30
CA SER A 175 3.91 -7.36 -14.58
C SER A 175 2.51 -7.21 -15.17
N ALA A 176 1.47 -7.85 -14.62
CA ALA A 176 0.07 -7.61 -14.97
C ALA A 176 -0.68 -6.77 -13.92
N ALA A 177 -0.11 -6.60 -12.72
CA ALA A 177 -0.78 -5.95 -11.59
C ALA A 177 -0.87 -4.40 -11.72
N LEU A 178 -1.93 -3.82 -11.18
CA LEU A 178 -2.07 -2.40 -10.86
C LEU A 178 -1.29 -2.05 -9.58
N LEU A 179 -1.38 -2.94 -8.59
CA LEU A 179 -0.70 -2.86 -7.31
C LEU A 179 -0.15 -4.24 -6.99
N TYR A 180 1.13 -4.31 -6.66
CA TYR A 180 1.82 -5.53 -6.27
C TYR A 180 2.64 -5.28 -5.01
N GLY A 181 2.66 -6.24 -4.09
CA GLY A 181 3.57 -6.22 -2.95
C GLY A 181 4.15 -7.60 -2.72
N ARG A 182 5.42 -7.65 -2.32
CA ARG A 182 6.15 -8.88 -1.97
C ARG A 182 7.02 -8.61 -0.77
N PHE A 183 6.95 -9.51 0.21
CA PHE A 183 7.66 -9.37 1.47
C PHE A 183 8.14 -10.71 1.97
N ARG A 184 9.29 -10.70 2.64
CA ARG A 184 9.67 -11.74 3.58
C ARG A 184 9.85 -11.12 4.96
N SER A 185 8.94 -11.44 5.87
CA SER A 185 9.00 -10.93 7.24
C SER A 185 10.02 -11.69 8.07
N ASP A 186 10.81 -11.00 8.91
CA ASP A 186 11.77 -11.63 9.84
C ASP A 186 11.07 -12.52 10.89
N GLY A 187 9.89 -12.10 11.37
CA GLY A 187 9.11 -12.78 12.40
C GLY A 187 8.17 -13.89 11.91
N GLY A 188 8.13 -14.16 10.60
CA GLY A 188 7.15 -15.04 9.96
C GLY A 188 5.73 -14.44 9.92
N LEU A 189 4.82 -15.10 9.19
CA LEU A 189 3.41 -14.73 9.19
C LEU A 189 2.77 -15.16 10.50
N ARG A 190 2.22 -14.21 11.25
CA ARG A 190 1.48 -14.44 12.49
C ARG A 190 0.03 -14.04 12.31
N PRO A 191 -0.84 -14.91 11.75
CA PRO A 191 -2.26 -14.60 11.55
C PRO A 191 -2.96 -14.14 12.84
N GLY A 192 -2.55 -14.66 14.00
CA GLY A 192 -3.07 -14.29 15.30
C GLY A 192 -2.90 -12.81 15.65
N ALA A 193 -1.86 -12.14 15.14
CA ALA A 193 -1.63 -10.71 15.38
C ALA A 193 -2.70 -9.82 14.70
N PHE A 194 -3.45 -10.34 13.72
CA PHE A 194 -4.55 -9.65 13.06
C PHE A 194 -5.91 -9.93 13.70
N VAL A 195 -5.94 -10.78 14.74
CA VAL A 195 -7.16 -11.13 15.46
C VAL A 195 -7.21 -10.33 16.75
N GLN A 196 -8.35 -9.70 17.04
CA GLN A 196 -8.51 -8.92 18.27
C GLN A 196 -8.26 -9.80 19.50
N SER A 197 -7.34 -9.38 20.36
CA SER A 197 -6.97 -10.10 21.59
C SER A 197 -8.18 -10.35 22.48
N GLY A 198 -8.29 -11.55 23.03
CA GLY A 198 -9.39 -11.99 23.88
C GLY A 198 -10.67 -12.39 23.13
N SER A 199 -10.72 -12.24 21.80
CA SER A 199 -11.84 -12.73 20.99
C SER A 199 -11.88 -14.27 20.92
N GLN A 200 -13.01 -14.83 20.45
CA GLN A 200 -13.08 -16.28 20.19
C GLN A 200 -12.08 -16.72 19.09
N GLY A 201 -11.77 -15.83 18.14
CA GLY A 201 -10.77 -16.07 17.10
C GLY A 201 -9.35 -16.17 17.67
N ASP A 202 -9.03 -15.35 18.67
CA ASP A 202 -7.73 -15.36 19.36
C ASP A 202 -7.51 -16.68 20.10
N ARG A 203 -8.54 -17.20 20.78
CA ARG A 203 -8.47 -18.51 21.46
C ARG A 203 -8.35 -19.71 20.51
N LEU A 204 -8.93 -19.61 19.32
CA LEU A 204 -8.85 -20.65 18.29
C LEU A 204 -7.52 -20.64 17.54
N MET A 205 -6.96 -19.44 17.30
CA MET A 205 -5.74 -19.27 16.50
C MET A 205 -4.46 -19.26 17.35
N GLY A 206 -4.47 -18.75 18.59
CA GLY A 206 -3.25 -18.45 19.36
C GLY A 206 -2.26 -19.61 19.51
N LEU A 207 -2.69 -20.77 20.02
CA LEU A 207 -1.76 -21.87 20.37
C LEU A 207 -1.43 -22.82 19.20
N ARG A 208 -2.34 -22.96 18.23
CA ARG A 208 -2.17 -23.87 17.08
C ARG A 208 -1.67 -23.12 15.84
N SER A 209 -1.86 -21.82 15.72
CA SER A 209 -1.38 -21.06 14.56
C SER A 209 0.10 -20.74 14.64
N GLU A 210 0.70 -20.48 15.81
CA GLU A 210 2.11 -20.05 15.88
C GLU A 210 3.10 -21.18 15.53
N LEU A 211 2.89 -22.37 16.11
CA LEU A 211 3.71 -23.55 15.81
C LEU A 211 3.55 -24.02 14.36
N PHE A 212 2.33 -23.96 13.80
CA PHE A 212 2.08 -24.40 12.44
C PHE A 212 2.43 -23.36 11.38
N SER A 213 2.23 -22.06 11.63
CA SER A 213 2.59 -21.00 10.68
C SER A 213 4.11 -20.93 10.46
N GLY A 214 4.92 -21.01 11.52
CA GLY A 214 6.39 -21.01 11.39
C GLY A 214 6.98 -22.26 10.74
N LEU A 215 6.29 -23.42 10.86
CA LEU A 215 6.72 -24.68 10.25
C LEU A 215 6.22 -24.86 8.81
N LEU A 216 5.08 -24.26 8.47
CA LEU A 216 4.44 -24.41 7.16
C LEU A 216 4.83 -23.31 6.19
N PHE A 217 5.05 -22.08 6.66
CA PHE A 217 5.34 -20.95 5.80
C PHE A 217 6.84 -20.62 5.78
N ASP A 218 7.34 -20.19 4.63
CA ASP A 218 8.73 -19.76 4.48
C ASP A 218 8.94 -18.29 4.90
N GLY A 219 7.85 -17.59 5.24
CA GLY A 219 7.82 -16.18 5.61
C GLY A 219 7.59 -15.22 4.44
N THR A 220 7.56 -15.73 3.21
CA THR A 220 7.26 -14.97 2.00
C THR A 220 5.76 -14.80 1.84
N TRP A 221 5.32 -13.58 1.55
CA TRP A 221 3.95 -13.31 1.13
C TRP A 221 3.92 -12.26 0.04
N GLU A 222 2.94 -12.40 -0.84
CA GLU A 222 2.70 -11.51 -1.96
C GLU A 222 1.23 -11.17 -2.05
N PHE A 223 0.93 -10.02 -2.63
CA PHE A 223 -0.43 -9.70 -3.05
C PHE A 223 -0.39 -8.90 -4.35
N ALA A 224 -1.44 -9.05 -5.12
CA ALA A 224 -1.62 -8.35 -6.38
C ALA A 224 -3.08 -7.94 -6.55
N PHE A 225 -3.29 -6.73 -7.06
CA PHE A 225 -4.57 -6.28 -7.61
C PHE A 225 -4.39 -6.08 -9.11
N TYR A 226 -5.27 -6.66 -9.90
CA TYR A 226 -5.20 -6.66 -11.35
C TYR A 226 -6.26 -5.73 -11.97
N PRO A 227 -6.06 -5.29 -13.23
CA PRO A 227 -7.10 -4.60 -13.97
C PRO A 227 -8.36 -5.48 -14.12
N PRO A 228 -9.56 -4.92 -13.99
CA PRO A 228 -10.80 -5.65 -14.20
C PRO A 228 -10.98 -6.00 -15.67
N GLY A 229 -11.52 -7.18 -15.92
CA GLY A 229 -11.96 -7.63 -17.24
C GLY A 229 -13.24 -6.91 -17.72
N PRO A 230 -13.61 -7.10 -18.99
CA PRO A 230 -14.87 -6.58 -19.52
C PRO A 230 -16.06 -7.09 -18.71
N GLY A 231 -16.89 -6.17 -18.20
CA GLY A 231 -18.10 -6.51 -17.45
C GLY A 231 -17.89 -6.76 -15.95
N GLU A 232 -16.66 -6.82 -15.46
CA GLU A 232 -16.39 -6.99 -14.03
C GLU A 232 -16.66 -5.70 -13.24
N LEU A 233 -17.23 -5.84 -12.05
CA LEU A 233 -17.53 -4.72 -11.16
C LEU A 233 -16.47 -4.50 -10.07
N LEU A 234 -15.58 -5.47 -9.87
CA LEU A 234 -14.55 -5.50 -8.84
C LEU A 234 -13.17 -5.72 -9.46
N LEU A 235 -12.13 -5.20 -8.79
CA LEU A 235 -10.74 -5.49 -9.15
C LEU A 235 -10.41 -6.94 -8.75
N PRO A 236 -9.96 -7.79 -9.69
CA PRO A 236 -9.43 -9.11 -9.35
C PRO A 236 -8.22 -8.95 -8.44
N TRP A 237 -8.16 -9.74 -7.37
CA TRP A 237 -7.03 -9.76 -6.45
C TRP A 237 -6.55 -11.19 -6.19
N ALA A 238 -5.27 -11.31 -5.88
CA ALA A 238 -4.63 -12.54 -5.43
C ALA A 238 -3.68 -12.26 -4.26
N VAL A 239 -3.54 -13.23 -3.36
CA VAL A 239 -2.59 -13.27 -2.25
C VAL A 239 -1.86 -14.60 -2.32
N ALA A 240 -0.54 -14.58 -2.32
CA ALA A 240 0.28 -15.79 -2.24
C ALA A 240 1.03 -15.83 -0.91
N VAL A 241 1.13 -17.02 -0.34
CA VAL A 241 1.92 -17.29 0.85
C VAL A 241 2.90 -18.41 0.52
N GLY A 242 4.19 -18.17 0.71
CA GLY A 242 5.23 -19.15 0.48
C GLY A 242 5.16 -20.29 1.49
N VAL A 243 5.26 -21.53 1.01
CA VAL A 243 5.10 -22.75 1.81
C VAL A 243 6.36 -23.61 1.78
N ARG A 244 6.65 -24.26 2.92
CA ARG A 244 7.70 -25.28 3.07
C ARG A 244 7.18 -26.69 2.77
N SER A 245 5.87 -26.90 2.88
CA SER A 245 5.21 -28.19 2.66
C SER A 245 3.87 -27.99 1.96
N ARG A 246 3.87 -28.16 0.63
CA ARG A 246 2.66 -28.12 -0.21
C ARG A 246 1.56 -29.03 0.36
N LYS A 247 1.89 -30.28 0.68
CA LYS A 247 0.93 -31.28 1.21
C LYS A 247 0.23 -30.79 2.47
N ALA A 248 0.98 -30.23 3.42
CA ALA A 248 0.41 -29.79 4.68
C ALA A 248 -0.39 -28.48 4.52
N ALA A 249 0.06 -27.58 3.65
CA ALA A 249 -0.69 -26.37 3.30
C ALA A 249 -2.04 -26.70 2.64
N VAL A 250 -2.04 -27.59 1.64
CA VAL A 250 -3.27 -28.05 0.97
C VAL A 250 -4.22 -28.72 1.95
N ALA A 251 -3.72 -29.63 2.80
CA ALA A 251 -4.55 -30.29 3.81
C ALA A 251 -5.20 -29.28 4.79
N GLY A 252 -4.46 -28.23 5.18
CA GLY A 252 -5.00 -27.16 6.02
C GLY A 252 -6.11 -26.35 5.36
N VAL A 253 -5.93 -25.97 4.09
CA VAL A 253 -6.95 -25.24 3.32
C VAL A 253 -8.18 -26.09 3.05
N GLU A 254 -8.00 -27.36 2.69
CA GLU A 254 -9.10 -28.29 2.46
C GLU A 254 -9.95 -28.49 3.72
N GLY A 255 -9.31 -28.65 4.89
CA GLY A 255 -10.03 -28.69 6.17
C GLY A 255 -10.81 -27.41 6.45
N TRP A 256 -10.24 -26.24 6.15
CA TRP A 256 -10.96 -24.97 6.28
C TRP A 256 -12.16 -24.84 5.32
N ILE A 257 -12.03 -25.33 4.08
CA ILE A 257 -13.13 -25.35 3.10
C ILE A 257 -14.24 -26.29 3.54
N GLU A 258 -13.91 -27.44 4.12
CA GLU A 258 -14.89 -28.36 4.70
C GLU A 258 -15.67 -27.70 5.84
N ASP A 259 -14.98 -27.00 6.75
CA ASP A 259 -15.60 -26.23 7.83
C ASP A 259 -16.49 -25.08 7.29
N LEU A 260 -16.07 -24.43 6.20
CA LEU A 260 -16.83 -23.39 5.52
C LEU A 260 -18.11 -23.96 4.91
N ALA A 261 -18.02 -25.10 4.23
CA ALA A 261 -19.16 -25.78 3.60
C ALA A 261 -20.21 -26.28 4.60
N GLN A 262 -19.83 -26.51 5.85
CA GLN A 262 -20.78 -26.83 6.92
C GLN A 262 -21.62 -25.61 7.36
N ARG A 263 -21.12 -24.39 7.15
CA ARG A 263 -21.75 -23.15 7.60
C ARG A 263 -22.47 -22.39 6.49
N TRP A 264 -21.96 -22.47 5.26
CA TRP A 264 -22.48 -21.75 4.10
C TRP A 264 -22.67 -22.69 2.91
N PRO A 265 -23.78 -22.56 2.16
CA PRO A 265 -23.93 -23.27 0.90
C PRO A 265 -22.86 -22.76 -0.07
N LEU A 266 -22.04 -23.67 -0.58
CA LEU A 266 -21.04 -23.39 -1.60
C LEU A 266 -20.93 -24.56 -2.57
N THR A 267 -20.58 -24.25 -3.81
CA THR A 267 -20.30 -25.25 -4.84
C THR A 267 -18.81 -25.28 -5.12
N ARG A 268 -18.18 -26.44 -4.95
CA ARG A 268 -16.77 -26.64 -5.28
C ARG A 268 -16.62 -26.87 -6.78
N SER A 269 -15.83 -26.02 -7.43
CA SER A 269 -15.38 -26.22 -8.80
C SER A 269 -13.90 -26.57 -8.78
N LEU A 270 -13.58 -27.83 -9.06
CA LEU A 270 -12.19 -28.28 -9.15
C LEU A 270 -11.51 -27.61 -10.34
N ARG A 271 -10.27 -27.17 -10.14
CA ARG A 271 -9.36 -26.84 -11.24
C ARG A 271 -8.32 -27.93 -11.36
N GLN A 272 -8.18 -28.45 -12.58
CA GLN A 272 -7.11 -29.36 -12.95
C GLN A 272 -6.33 -28.74 -14.11
N GLY A 273 -4.99 -28.71 -13.98
CA GLY A 273 -4.07 -28.27 -15.02
C GLY A 273 -2.63 -28.56 -14.60
N ASP A 274 -1.76 -28.92 -15.56
CA ASP A 274 -0.30 -29.16 -15.47
C ASP A 274 0.30 -29.40 -14.07
N GLY A 275 -0.23 -30.39 -13.33
CA GLY A 275 0.32 -30.81 -12.04
C GLY A 275 -0.14 -30.01 -10.82
N VAL A 276 -1.18 -29.18 -10.94
CA VAL A 276 -1.64 -28.32 -9.84
C VAL A 276 -3.08 -28.60 -9.41
N ASP A 277 -3.25 -28.75 -8.09
CA ASP A 277 -4.53 -28.86 -7.40
C ASP A 277 -5.03 -27.49 -6.95
N GLY A 278 -6.27 -27.16 -7.33
CA GLY A 278 -6.96 -25.94 -6.89
C GLY A 278 -8.48 -26.09 -6.89
N VAL A 279 -9.15 -25.22 -6.16
CA VAL A 279 -10.61 -25.22 -6.02
C VAL A 279 -11.11 -23.78 -6.03
N CYS A 280 -12.17 -23.54 -6.80
CA CYS A 280 -12.97 -22.32 -6.69
C CYS A 280 -14.25 -22.61 -5.90
N LEU A 281 -14.57 -21.70 -4.98
CA LEU A 281 -15.76 -21.74 -4.14
C LEU A 281 -16.83 -20.85 -4.79
N ARG A 282 -17.71 -21.47 -5.58
CA ARG A 282 -18.83 -20.77 -6.25
C ARG A 282 -20.02 -20.66 -5.33
N ASP A 283 -20.94 -19.76 -5.69
CA ASP A 283 -22.22 -19.54 -5.01
C ASP A 283 -22.08 -19.04 -3.55
N LEU A 284 -20.89 -18.53 -3.20
CA LEU A 284 -20.67 -17.84 -1.94
C LEU A 284 -21.41 -16.48 -2.01
N ASN A 285 -22.65 -16.44 -1.52
CA ASN A 285 -23.53 -15.25 -1.54
C ASN A 285 -23.06 -14.12 -0.59
N VAL A 286 -21.79 -13.72 -0.69
CA VAL A 286 -21.20 -12.62 0.08
C VAL A 286 -21.13 -11.36 -0.78
N LEU A 287 -20.68 -11.46 -2.04
CA LEU A 287 -20.60 -10.37 -3.00
C LEU A 287 -20.77 -10.86 -4.44
N PRO A 288 -21.35 -10.05 -5.36
CA PRO A 288 -21.31 -10.33 -6.80
C PRO A 288 -19.86 -10.48 -7.30
N ASP A 289 -19.65 -11.35 -8.30
CA ASP A 289 -18.35 -11.66 -8.93
C ASP A 289 -17.28 -12.32 -8.04
N LEU A 290 -17.55 -12.47 -6.74
CA LEU A 290 -16.64 -13.14 -5.80
C LEU A 290 -16.86 -14.66 -5.85
N ALA A 291 -15.87 -15.38 -6.35
CA ALA A 291 -15.84 -16.85 -6.34
C ALA A 291 -14.46 -17.30 -5.85
N PRO A 292 -14.17 -17.17 -4.54
CA PRO A 292 -12.82 -17.29 -4.02
C PRO A 292 -12.20 -18.62 -4.43
N CYS A 293 -11.03 -18.55 -5.03
CA CYS A 293 -10.29 -19.73 -5.46
C CYS A 293 -9.01 -19.86 -4.65
N TYR A 294 -8.53 -21.09 -4.49
CA TYR A 294 -7.16 -21.33 -4.07
C TYR A 294 -6.45 -22.27 -5.04
N HIS A 295 -5.13 -22.15 -5.07
CA HIS A 295 -4.21 -22.91 -5.90
C HIS A 295 -2.94 -23.19 -5.11
N ALA A 296 -2.41 -24.41 -5.16
CA ALA A 296 -1.19 -24.77 -4.44
C ALA A 296 -0.09 -25.23 -5.40
N SER A 297 0.89 -24.36 -5.63
CA SER A 297 2.12 -24.70 -6.35
C SER A 297 3.10 -25.45 -5.43
N GLU A 298 4.27 -25.82 -5.96
CA GLU A 298 5.33 -26.46 -5.16
C GLU A 298 5.85 -25.56 -4.04
N THR A 299 5.83 -24.24 -4.23
CA THR A 299 6.46 -23.26 -3.32
C THR A 299 5.49 -22.28 -2.70
N ALA A 300 4.24 -22.20 -3.16
CA ALA A 300 3.27 -21.23 -2.65
C ALA A 300 1.84 -21.77 -2.62
N LEU A 301 1.07 -21.21 -1.67
CA LEU A 301 -0.36 -21.31 -1.61
C LEU A 301 -0.96 -19.96 -2.03
N ILE A 302 -1.71 -19.95 -3.11
CA ILE A 302 -2.31 -18.77 -3.73
C ILE A 302 -3.80 -18.77 -3.45
N PHE A 303 -4.32 -17.65 -2.96
CA PHE A 303 -5.74 -17.36 -2.81
C PHE A 303 -6.10 -16.24 -3.77
N ALA A 304 -7.21 -16.35 -4.47
CA ALA A 304 -7.64 -15.31 -5.40
C ALA A 304 -9.15 -15.07 -5.32
N SER A 305 -9.56 -13.87 -5.69
CA SER A 305 -10.97 -13.44 -5.70
C SER A 305 -11.88 -14.27 -6.61
N ASN A 306 -11.36 -14.74 -7.74
CA ASN A 306 -12.08 -15.51 -8.75
C ASN A 306 -11.11 -16.29 -9.66
N ASP A 307 -11.69 -17.02 -10.62
CA ASP A 307 -10.97 -17.87 -11.57
C ASP A 307 -9.99 -17.07 -12.45
N ARG A 308 -10.44 -15.89 -12.92
CA ARG A 308 -9.64 -14.98 -13.72
C ARG A 308 -8.44 -14.45 -12.94
N ALA A 309 -8.63 -14.10 -11.66
CA ALA A 309 -7.53 -13.64 -10.81
C ALA A 309 -6.44 -14.71 -10.74
N LEU A 310 -6.81 -16.00 -10.58
CA LEU A 310 -5.85 -17.10 -10.66
C LEU A 310 -5.19 -17.23 -12.04
N ASP A 311 -5.93 -17.11 -13.13
CA ASP A 311 -5.34 -17.15 -14.49
C ASP A 311 -4.32 -16.01 -14.70
N LEU A 312 -4.54 -14.84 -14.08
CA LEU A 312 -3.60 -13.71 -14.09
C LEU A 312 -2.37 -13.95 -13.19
N THR A 313 -2.41 -14.93 -12.29
CA THR A 313 -1.24 -15.40 -11.53
C THR A 313 -0.46 -16.49 -12.26
N ALA A 314 -1.11 -17.21 -13.18
CA ALA A 314 -0.52 -18.33 -13.87
C ALA A 314 0.41 -17.84 -14.98
N ASP A 315 1.71 -18.03 -14.72
CA ASP A 315 2.86 -17.96 -15.63
C ASP A 315 3.89 -16.85 -15.33
N PRO A 316 4.62 -16.97 -14.19
CA PRO A 316 5.77 -16.11 -13.91
C PRO A 316 6.92 -16.27 -14.93
N ASP A 317 6.95 -17.38 -15.71
CA ASP A 317 7.99 -17.67 -16.70
C ASP A 317 7.71 -17.03 -18.08
N ARG A 318 6.47 -16.61 -18.37
CA ARG A 318 6.09 -15.96 -19.65
C ARG A 318 6.17 -14.45 -19.67
N ALA A 319 6.44 -13.77 -18.56
CA ALA A 319 6.51 -12.30 -18.52
C ALA A 319 7.94 -11.81 -18.86
N PRO A 320 8.22 -11.25 -20.07
CA PRO A 320 9.58 -10.88 -20.45
C PRO A 320 9.97 -9.47 -20.00
N HIS A 321 9.15 -8.74 -19.24
CA HIS A 321 9.37 -7.29 -19.05
C HIS A 321 9.07 -6.78 -17.64
N ARG A 322 10.15 -6.40 -16.95
CA ARG A 322 10.20 -5.48 -15.79
C ARG A 322 9.17 -5.77 -14.69
N SER A 323 9.27 -6.97 -14.12
CA SER A 323 8.91 -7.16 -12.70
C SER A 323 9.70 -6.16 -11.85
N LEU A 324 9.42 -6.06 -10.54
CA LEU A 324 10.50 -5.71 -9.61
C LEU A 324 11.74 -6.47 -10.10
N ASP A 325 12.83 -5.78 -10.44
CA ASP A 325 14.04 -6.46 -10.89
C ASP A 325 14.27 -7.62 -9.92
N ALA A 326 14.77 -8.75 -10.39
CA ALA A 326 15.11 -9.87 -9.51
C ALA A 326 16.00 -9.47 -8.31
N SER A 327 16.54 -8.23 -8.32
CA SER A 327 17.26 -7.53 -7.27
C SER A 327 16.43 -6.78 -6.21
N THR A 328 15.10 -6.63 -6.32
CA THR A 328 14.28 -5.97 -5.29
C THR A 328 13.50 -7.01 -4.45
N PRO A 329 14.07 -7.49 -3.33
CA PRO A 329 13.55 -8.61 -2.55
C PRO A 329 12.25 -8.30 -1.78
N THR A 330 11.98 -7.04 -1.45
CA THR A 330 10.86 -6.67 -0.59
C THR A 330 10.35 -5.27 -0.96
N GLY A 331 9.04 -5.11 -1.14
CA GLY A 331 8.44 -3.80 -1.38
C GLY A 331 7.05 -3.84 -2.00
N PHE A 332 6.50 -2.64 -2.20
CA PHE A 332 5.23 -2.37 -2.87
C PHE A 332 5.48 -1.58 -4.15
N ILE A 333 4.76 -1.90 -5.22
CA ILE A 333 4.70 -1.10 -6.44
C ILE A 333 3.25 -0.85 -6.85
N THR A 334 2.92 0.41 -7.08
CA THR A 334 1.71 0.84 -7.79
C THR A 334 2.07 1.32 -9.20
N ARG A 335 1.40 0.78 -10.22
CA ARG A 335 1.56 1.09 -11.66
C ARG A 335 0.40 1.96 -12.11
N PHE A 336 0.51 3.27 -11.88
CA PHE A 336 -0.54 4.24 -12.21
C PHE A 336 -0.77 4.39 -13.71
N ASP A 337 0.22 4.08 -14.54
CA ASP A 337 0.10 4.02 -16.01
C ASP A 337 -0.94 2.99 -16.49
N ARG A 338 -1.34 2.05 -15.62
CA ARG A 338 -2.35 1.01 -15.91
C ARG A 338 -3.74 1.32 -15.38
N PHE A 339 -3.88 2.37 -14.57
CA PHE A 339 -5.18 2.76 -14.04
C PHE A 339 -6.14 3.29 -15.12
N PRO A 340 -5.71 4.08 -16.14
CA PRO A 340 -6.64 4.55 -17.17
C PRO A 340 -7.47 3.44 -17.86
N PRO A 341 -6.86 2.35 -18.38
CA PRO A 341 -7.66 1.27 -18.97
C PRO A 341 -8.50 0.52 -17.92
N ALA A 342 -8.05 0.42 -16.67
CA ALA A 342 -8.81 -0.22 -15.59
C ALA A 342 -10.07 0.59 -15.22
N ASP A 343 -9.93 1.92 -15.08
CA ASP A 343 -11.04 2.84 -14.85
C ASP A 343 -12.03 2.80 -16.02
N GLU A 344 -11.53 2.75 -17.25
CA GLU A 344 -12.38 2.64 -18.44
C GLU A 344 -13.21 1.35 -18.43
N SER A 345 -12.60 0.21 -18.08
CA SER A 345 -13.32 -1.06 -17.92
C SER A 345 -14.40 -0.97 -16.85
N LEU A 346 -14.09 -0.46 -15.65
CA LEU A 346 -15.07 -0.32 -14.57
C LEU A 346 -16.22 0.62 -14.95
N ARG A 347 -15.91 1.72 -15.65
CA ARG A 347 -16.92 2.67 -16.12
C ARG A 347 -17.85 2.04 -17.15
N LYS A 348 -17.32 1.21 -18.07
CA LYS A 348 -18.14 0.47 -19.04
C LYS A 348 -19.06 -0.55 -18.36
N SER A 349 -18.61 -1.20 -17.29
CA SER A 349 -19.41 -2.16 -16.52
C SER A 349 -20.52 -1.49 -15.69
N ARG A 350 -20.36 -0.22 -15.33
CA ARG A 350 -21.37 0.57 -14.60
C ARG A 350 -22.17 1.42 -15.59
N ASP A 351 -23.24 0.84 -16.14
CA ASP A 351 -24.14 1.47 -17.13
C ASP A 351 -24.60 2.93 -16.81
N ALA A 352 -24.45 3.40 -15.56
CA ALA A 352 -24.89 4.70 -15.07
C ALA A 352 -23.85 5.85 -15.07
N GLU A 353 -22.55 5.63 -15.38
CA GLU A 353 -21.50 6.67 -15.26
C GLU A 353 -20.78 7.01 -16.58
N ARG A 354 -21.51 6.97 -17.71
CA ARG A 354 -20.94 7.30 -19.04
C ARG A 354 -20.33 8.69 -19.15
N ASP A 355 -20.79 9.66 -18.36
CA ASP A 355 -20.37 11.07 -18.45
C ASP A 355 -19.24 11.48 -17.49
N SER A 356 -18.56 10.52 -16.83
CA SER A 356 -17.39 10.85 -16.01
C SER A 356 -16.17 11.21 -16.88
N VAL A 357 -15.54 12.33 -16.56
CA VAL A 357 -14.27 12.76 -17.17
C VAL A 357 -13.18 11.72 -16.84
N PRO A 358 -12.38 11.26 -17.82
CA PRO A 358 -11.29 10.33 -17.56
C PRO A 358 -10.31 10.88 -16.51
N THR A 359 -9.99 10.08 -15.50
CA THR A 359 -8.99 10.44 -14.50
C THR A 359 -7.61 10.47 -15.14
N THR A 360 -6.90 11.60 -15.02
CA THR A 360 -5.49 11.68 -15.41
C THR A 360 -4.60 11.38 -14.20
N TYR A 361 -3.60 10.50 -14.41
CA TYR A 361 -2.66 10.08 -13.37
C TYR A 361 -1.32 10.81 -13.54
N PRO A 362 -0.92 11.68 -12.59
CA PRO A 362 0.32 12.48 -12.69
C PRO A 362 1.59 11.68 -12.44
N TYR A 363 1.47 10.48 -11.88
CA TYR A 363 2.57 9.54 -11.68
C TYR A 363 2.36 8.34 -12.57
N SER A 364 3.45 7.74 -13.05
CA SER A 364 3.43 6.46 -13.76
C SER A 364 3.66 5.30 -12.79
N ARG A 365 4.46 5.52 -11.75
CA ARG A 365 4.86 4.51 -10.77
C ARG A 365 5.03 5.12 -9.39
N LEU A 366 4.61 4.37 -8.36
CA LEU A 366 5.04 4.55 -6.97
C LEU A 366 5.66 3.25 -6.49
N GLU A 367 6.84 3.33 -5.90
CA GLU A 367 7.58 2.21 -5.32
C GLU A 367 7.95 2.51 -3.87
N ILE A 368 7.77 1.53 -2.99
CA ILE A 368 8.04 1.63 -1.56
C ILE A 368 8.81 0.39 -1.12
N GLN A 369 10.03 0.57 -0.63
CA GLN A 369 10.91 -0.52 -0.24
C GLN A 369 11.30 -0.37 1.24
N PRO A 370 10.87 -1.31 2.11
CA PRO A 370 11.31 -1.30 3.50
C PRO A 370 12.72 -1.88 3.64
N THR A 371 13.53 -1.23 4.47
CA THR A 371 14.83 -1.66 4.95
C THR A 371 14.86 -1.57 6.47
N ARG A 372 15.64 -2.46 7.11
CA ARG A 372 15.84 -2.44 8.56
C ARG A 372 17.16 -1.74 8.86
N GLU A 373 17.12 -0.69 9.68
CA GLU A 373 18.30 0.07 10.09
C GLU A 373 18.39 0.14 11.62
N ALA A 374 19.27 -0.67 12.21
CA ALA A 374 19.48 -0.73 13.66
C ALA A 374 18.18 -0.88 14.47
N ARG A 375 17.60 0.25 14.95
CA ARG A 375 16.36 0.35 15.74
C ARG A 375 15.21 1.02 14.99
N ARG A 376 15.30 1.14 13.66
CA ARG A 376 14.31 1.79 12.82
C ARG A 376 13.92 0.90 11.65
N LEU A 377 12.67 1.04 11.24
CA LEU A 377 12.17 0.58 9.97
C LEU A 377 12.15 1.78 9.02
N VAL A 378 12.81 1.64 7.88
CA VAL A 378 13.02 2.72 6.92
C VAL A 378 12.35 2.32 5.62
N PHE A 379 11.44 3.15 5.11
CA PHE A 379 10.79 2.95 3.83
C PHE A 379 11.37 3.94 2.84
N ASN A 380 12.02 3.44 1.80
CA ASN A 380 12.44 4.24 0.66
C ASN A 380 11.25 4.39 -0.28
N LEU A 381 10.91 5.61 -0.65
CA LEU A 381 9.78 5.95 -1.51
C LEU A 381 10.28 6.59 -2.80
N GLU A 382 9.76 6.12 -3.92
CA GLU A 382 10.00 6.69 -5.25
C GLU A 382 8.67 6.84 -6.00
N ALA A 383 8.27 8.08 -6.29
CA ALA A 383 7.16 8.38 -7.18
C ALA A 383 7.68 9.01 -8.47
N VAL A 384 7.48 8.32 -9.59
CA VAL A 384 7.93 8.76 -10.91
C VAL A 384 6.80 9.52 -11.59
N ALA A 385 6.99 10.81 -11.84
CA ALA A 385 6.01 11.62 -12.56
C ALA A 385 5.82 11.07 -13.99
N THR A 386 4.60 11.12 -14.51
CA THR A 386 4.30 10.77 -15.89
C THR A 386 4.96 11.81 -16.79
N GLU A 387 6.02 11.42 -17.50
CA GLU A 387 6.55 12.25 -18.57
C GLU A 387 5.46 12.41 -19.63
N ARG A 388 5.10 13.65 -19.96
CA ARG A 388 4.40 13.89 -21.22
C ARG A 388 5.38 13.42 -22.29
N ARG A 389 5.15 12.24 -22.87
CA ARG A 389 5.72 11.95 -24.18
C ARG A 389 5.31 13.14 -25.02
N GLY A 390 6.30 13.96 -25.39
CA GLY A 390 6.05 15.12 -26.22
C GLY A 390 5.20 14.64 -27.37
N GLU A 391 4.11 15.36 -27.62
CA GLU A 391 3.61 15.49 -28.96
C GLU A 391 4.84 15.86 -29.80
N MET A 392 5.50 14.85 -30.39
CA MET A 392 6.27 15.07 -31.59
C MET A 392 5.22 15.58 -32.55
N ALA A 393 5.23 16.91 -32.71
CA ALA A 393 4.46 17.57 -33.74
C ALA A 393 4.67 16.82 -35.07
N PRO A 394 3.61 16.57 -35.84
CA PRO A 394 3.72 15.91 -37.12
C PRO A 394 4.65 16.66 -38.09
#